data_AF-A0A5D6YGF3-F1
#
_entry.id   AF-A0A5D6YGF3-F1
#
_cell.length_a   1.000
_cell.length_b   1.000
_cell.length_c   1.000
_cell.angle_alpha   90.00
_cell.angle_beta   90.00
_cell.angle_gamma   90.00
#
_symmetry.space_group_name_H-M   'P 1'
#
loop_
_entity.id
_entity.type
_entity.pdbx_description
1 polymer ?
#
loop_
_entity_poly.entity_id
_entity_poly.type
_entity_poly.pdbx_seq_one_letter_code
_entity_poly.pdbx_strand_id
1 'polypeptide(L)'
;MAVNKLELLVLSALFLSPCAVIIAKCAEAPSLFALHPAANALAFLVFFPASVYAMLVRKATETNNKPHFTSTHSWLAGATVTLFTLNLLGGLGTTFAGKKTSWQWKNPGHRIGGMLTFVLGGTTTAYGVYSGTWGKTILGADKQFKVVALVGAAYSLLVLKAVVTKAATVPAQKKRD
;
A
#
# COMPACT_ATOMS: atom_id res chain seq x y z
N MET A 1 -23.36 -1.77 -18.31
CA MET A 1 -23.85 -2.02 -16.94
C MET A 1 -23.44 -0.82 -16.08
N ALA A 2 -24.39 0.03 -15.71
CA ALA A 2 -24.09 1.24 -14.94
C ALA A 2 -23.65 0.85 -13.52
N VAL A 3 -22.61 1.50 -13.00
CA VAL A 3 -22.19 1.34 -11.60
C VAL A 3 -23.31 1.85 -10.71
N ASN A 4 -23.75 1.04 -9.74
CA ASN A 4 -24.74 1.46 -8.76
C ASN A 4 -24.16 2.62 -7.93
N LYS A 5 -24.74 3.81 -8.09
CA LYS A 5 -24.26 5.04 -7.43
C LYS A 5 -24.24 4.89 -5.91
N LEU A 6 -25.15 4.09 -5.33
CA LEU A 6 -25.20 3.83 -3.90
C LEU A 6 -24.03 2.96 -3.43
N GLU A 7 -23.69 1.90 -4.17
CA GLU A 7 -22.54 1.05 -3.85
C GLU A 7 -21.22 1.82 -3.92
N LEU A 8 -21.06 2.65 -4.97
CA LEU A 8 -19.89 3.49 -5.12
C LEU A 8 -19.77 4.51 -3.98
N LEU A 9 -20.89 5.11 -3.57
CA LEU A 9 -20.94 6.03 -2.43
C LEU A 9 -20.56 5.33 -1.12
N VAL A 10 -21.14 4.15 -0.84
CA VAL A 10 -20.89 3.39 0.38
C VAL A 10 -19.44 2.91 0.45
N LEU A 11 -18.90 2.38 -0.66
CA LEU A 11 -17.50 1.95 -0.73
C LEU A 11 -16.55 3.15 -0.57
N SER A 12 -16.85 4.28 -1.22
CA SER A 12 -16.06 5.50 -1.05
C SER A 12 -16.10 5.99 0.39
N ALA A 13 -17.27 6.00 1.04
CA ALA A 13 -17.38 6.37 2.44
C ALA A 13 -16.57 5.43 3.34
N LEU A 14 -16.66 4.11 3.13
CA LEU A 14 -15.94 3.10 3.93
C LEU A 14 -14.42 3.25 3.85
N PHE A 15 -13.89 3.56 2.67
CA PHE A 15 -12.44 3.61 2.44
C PHE A 15 -11.84 5.01 2.60
N LEU A 16 -12.59 6.08 2.32
CA LEU A 16 -12.09 7.45 2.39
C LEU A 16 -12.28 8.07 3.78
N SER A 17 -13.32 7.68 4.53
CA SER A 17 -13.56 8.24 5.88
C SER A 17 -12.44 7.95 6.88
N PRO A 18 -11.83 6.75 6.95
CA PRO A 18 -10.70 6.52 7.85
C PRO A 18 -9.48 7.37 7.48
N CYS A 19 -9.28 7.61 6.18
CA CYS A 19 -8.19 8.46 5.70
C CYS A 19 -8.39 9.92 6.09
N ALA A 20 -9.61 10.45 5.98
CA ALA A 20 -9.93 11.80 6.43
C ALA A 20 -9.71 11.96 7.94
N VAL A 21 -10.15 10.98 8.74
CA VAL A 21 -9.92 10.96 10.19
C VAL A 21 -8.44 10.95 10.52
N ILE A 22 -7.65 10.10 9.84
CA ILE A 22 -6.19 10.06 10.03
C ILE A 22 -5.57 11.43 9.74
N ILE A 23 -5.91 12.04 8.61
CA ILE A 23 -5.34 13.34 8.22
C ILE A 23 -5.69 14.42 9.24
N ALA A 24 -6.95 14.50 9.68
CA ALA A 24 -7.37 15.45 10.70
C ALA A 24 -6.59 15.25 12.01
N LYS A 25 -6.48 14.01 12.48
CA LYS A 25 -5.70 13.69 13.70
C LYS A 25 -4.21 13.96 13.56
N CYS A 26 -3.66 13.82 12.36
CA CYS A 26 -2.26 14.14 12.10
C CYS A 26 -1.99 15.64 12.05
N ALA A 27 -2.94 16.44 11.54
CA ALA A 27 -2.83 17.90 11.54
C ALA A 27 -2.84 18.50 12.96
N GLU A 28 -3.55 17.85 13.88
CA GLU A 28 -3.61 18.24 15.31
C GLU A 28 -2.39 17.75 16.12
N ALA A 29 -1.57 16.84 15.57
CA ALA A 29 -0.48 16.20 16.31
C ALA A 29 0.86 16.93 16.13
N PRO A 30 1.47 17.49 17.20
CA PRO A 30 2.77 18.16 17.12
C PRO A 30 3.92 17.14 17.10
N SER A 31 3.90 16.19 16.16
CA SER A 31 4.91 15.14 16.06
C SER A 31 5.20 14.78 14.60
N LEU A 32 6.47 14.67 14.25
CA LEU A 32 6.88 14.16 12.93
C LEU A 32 6.40 12.73 12.67
N PHE A 33 6.07 11.96 13.72
CA PHE A 33 5.47 10.64 13.57
C PHE A 33 4.07 10.69 12.93
N ALA A 34 3.38 11.84 12.96
CA ALA A 34 2.11 12.05 12.29
C ALA A 34 2.22 12.04 10.75
N LEU A 35 3.42 12.36 10.22
CA LEU A 35 3.65 12.33 8.77
C LEU A 35 3.48 10.94 8.17
N HIS A 36 3.86 9.89 8.92
CA HIS A 36 3.76 8.52 8.43
C HIS A 36 2.31 8.08 8.14
N PRO A 37 1.37 8.12 9.10
CA PRO A 37 -0.01 7.76 8.82
C PRO A 37 -0.69 8.76 7.86
N ALA A 38 -0.35 10.06 7.90
CA ALA A 38 -0.87 11.04 6.94
C ALA A 38 -0.47 10.71 5.49
N ALA A 39 0.80 10.39 5.24
CA ALA A 39 1.27 10.02 3.90
C ALA A 39 0.61 8.73 3.40
N ASN A 40 0.42 7.74 4.27
CA ASN A 40 -0.30 6.51 3.92
C ASN A 40 -1.77 6.78 3.59
N ALA A 41 -2.45 7.62 4.38
CA ALA A 41 -3.83 8.02 4.11
C ALA A 41 -3.96 8.75 2.77
N LEU A 42 -3.05 9.69 2.46
CA LEU A 42 -3.01 10.39 1.17
C LEU A 42 -2.77 9.44 -0.01
N ALA A 43 -1.83 8.51 0.12
CA ALA A 43 -1.58 7.51 -0.91
C ALA A 43 -2.84 6.67 -1.17
N PHE A 44 -3.53 6.24 -0.12
CA PHE A 44 -4.76 5.47 -0.27
C PHE A 44 -5.90 6.29 -0.91
N LEU A 45 -6.09 7.54 -0.49
CA LEU A 45 -7.10 8.45 -1.06
C LEU A 45 -6.90 8.70 -2.55
N VAL A 46 -5.65 8.76 -3.03
CA VAL A 46 -5.35 9.04 -4.45
C VAL A 46 -5.37 7.76 -5.27
N PHE A 47 -4.63 6.73 -4.85
CA PHE A 47 -4.40 5.56 -5.69
C PHE A 47 -5.55 4.57 -5.68
N PHE A 48 -6.32 4.45 -4.59
CA PHE A 48 -7.44 3.51 -4.53
C PHE A 48 -8.57 3.90 -5.49
N PRO A 49 -9.10 5.16 -5.47
CA PRO A 49 -10.13 5.55 -6.43
C PRO A 49 -9.65 5.52 -7.88
N ALA A 50 -8.40 5.92 -8.15
CA ALA A 50 -7.83 5.84 -9.49
C ALA A 50 -7.76 4.39 -10.00
N SER A 51 -7.41 3.43 -9.14
CA SER A 51 -7.39 2.01 -9.48
C SER A 51 -8.79 1.46 -9.75
N VAL A 52 -9.78 1.81 -8.93
CA VAL A 52 -11.18 1.45 -9.14
C VAL A 52 -11.70 2.03 -10.45
N TYR A 53 -11.43 3.32 -10.70
CA TYR A 53 -11.80 3.98 -11.94
C TYR A 53 -11.20 3.27 -13.17
N ALA A 54 -9.91 2.93 -13.13
CA ALA A 54 -9.26 2.21 -14.22
C ALA A 54 -9.93 0.84 -14.48
N MET A 55 -10.30 0.10 -13.42
CA MET A 55 -11.05 -1.16 -13.56
C MET A 55 -12.43 -0.96 -14.17
N LEU A 56 -13.15 0.10 -13.77
CA LEU A 56 -14.49 0.42 -14.27
C LEU A 56 -14.47 0.90 -15.73
N VAL A 57 -13.52 1.76 -16.08
CA VAL A 57 -13.31 2.19 -17.49
C VAL A 57 -13.01 0.98 -18.35
N ARG A 58 -12.11 0.10 -17.91
CA ARG A 58 -11.79 -1.13 -18.65
C ARG A 58 -13.02 -2.03 -18.85
N LYS A 59 -13.88 -2.14 -17.84
CA LYS A 59 -15.17 -2.87 -17.96
C LYS A 59 -16.11 -2.20 -18.97
N ALA A 60 -16.10 -0.88 -19.07
CA ALA A 60 -16.97 -0.12 -19.96
C ALA A 60 -16.46 -0.08 -21.41
N THR A 61 -15.14 -0.13 -21.63
CA THR A 61 -14.52 -0.02 -22.96
C THR A 61 -14.17 -1.34 -23.62
N GLU A 62 -13.98 -2.44 -22.87
CA GLU A 62 -13.81 -3.76 -23.47
C GLU A 62 -15.16 -4.42 -23.78
N THR A 63 -15.37 -4.82 -25.04
CA THR A 63 -16.55 -5.52 -25.58
C THR A 63 -16.80 -6.93 -25.02
N ASN A 64 -16.03 -7.41 -24.04
CA ASN A 64 -15.87 -8.86 -23.81
C ASN A 64 -16.30 -9.43 -22.46
N ASN A 65 -17.03 -8.71 -21.59
CA ASN A 65 -17.49 -9.26 -20.29
C ASN A 65 -16.38 -10.02 -19.53
N LYS A 66 -15.11 -9.60 -19.67
CA LYS A 66 -13.99 -10.38 -19.14
C LYS A 66 -14.09 -10.45 -17.62
N PRO A 67 -13.94 -11.64 -17.02
CA PRO A 67 -14.05 -11.78 -15.59
C PRO A 67 -12.97 -10.96 -14.87
N HIS A 68 -13.37 -10.27 -13.79
CA HIS A 68 -12.45 -9.60 -12.89
C HIS A 68 -11.66 -10.62 -12.05
N PHE A 69 -10.53 -10.20 -11.48
CA PHE A 69 -9.69 -11.06 -10.64
C PHE A 69 -9.25 -12.36 -11.33
N THR A 70 -8.89 -12.28 -12.60
CA THR A 70 -8.43 -13.45 -13.39
C THR A 70 -6.92 -13.53 -13.53
N SER A 71 -6.20 -12.46 -13.18
CA SER A 71 -4.74 -12.39 -13.28
C SER A 71 -4.07 -12.49 -11.91
N THR A 72 -2.85 -13.03 -11.88
CA THR A 72 -2.00 -12.99 -10.68
C THR A 72 -1.82 -11.56 -10.17
N HIS A 73 -1.70 -10.57 -11.07
CA HIS A 73 -1.63 -9.16 -10.70
C HIS A 73 -2.84 -8.73 -9.85
N SER A 74 -4.06 -9.01 -10.34
CA SER A 74 -5.29 -8.61 -9.66
C SER A 74 -5.48 -9.29 -8.30
N TRP A 75 -5.08 -10.56 -8.17
CA TRP A 75 -5.12 -11.26 -6.87
C TRP A 75 -4.11 -10.69 -5.89
N LEU A 76 -2.86 -10.47 -6.32
CA LEU A 76 -1.83 -9.85 -5.49
C LEU A 76 -2.21 -8.43 -5.10
N ALA A 77 -2.71 -7.61 -6.03
CA ALA A 77 -3.21 -6.27 -5.74
C ALA A 77 -4.36 -6.30 -4.72
N GLY A 78 -5.29 -7.25 -4.86
CA GLY A 78 -6.37 -7.49 -3.89
C GLY A 78 -5.83 -7.81 -2.48
N ALA A 79 -4.89 -8.76 -2.38
CA ALA A 79 -4.27 -9.10 -1.10
C ALA A 79 -3.52 -7.91 -0.49
N THR A 80 -2.76 -7.16 -1.29
CA THR A 80 -2.02 -5.96 -0.85
C THR A 80 -2.97 -4.91 -0.31
N VAL A 81 -4.05 -4.58 -1.04
CA VAL A 81 -4.98 -3.53 -0.60
C VAL A 81 -5.75 -3.93 0.66
N THR A 82 -6.12 -5.21 0.79
CA THR A 82 -6.74 -5.74 2.01
C THR A 82 -5.78 -5.60 3.19
N LEU A 83 -4.53 -6.06 3.05
CA LEU A 83 -3.55 -5.99 4.12
C LEU A 83 -3.21 -4.55 4.50
N PHE A 84 -3.05 -3.67 3.50
CA PHE A 84 -2.84 -2.23 3.72
C PHE A 84 -3.99 -1.64 4.52
N THR A 85 -5.24 -1.93 4.12
CA THR A 85 -6.43 -1.40 4.78
C THR A 85 -6.50 -1.86 6.24
N LEU A 86 -6.30 -3.16 6.49
CA LEU A 86 -6.30 -3.71 7.84
C LEU A 86 -5.19 -3.09 8.70
N ASN A 87 -3.99 -2.90 8.15
CA ASN A 87 -2.87 -2.31 8.86
C ASN A 87 -3.09 -0.81 9.15
N LEU A 88 -3.73 -0.08 8.22
CA LEU A 88 -4.09 1.33 8.38
C LEU A 88 -5.20 1.51 9.43
N LEU A 89 -6.26 0.71 9.37
CA LEU A 89 -7.36 0.75 10.34
C LEU A 89 -6.90 0.32 11.74
N GLY A 90 -6.13 -0.77 11.82
CA GLY A 90 -5.54 -1.21 13.09
C GLY A 90 -4.58 -0.17 13.66
N GLY A 91 -3.78 0.47 12.81
CA GLY A 91 -2.90 1.58 13.19
C GLY A 91 -3.68 2.79 13.71
N LEU A 92 -4.76 3.19 13.03
CA LEU A 92 -5.64 4.29 13.45
C LEU A 92 -6.24 4.01 14.84
N GLY A 93 -6.88 2.85 15.00
CA GLY A 93 -7.52 2.45 16.24
C GLY A 93 -6.52 2.40 17.40
N THR A 94 -5.34 1.85 17.20
CA THR A 94 -4.34 1.74 18.27
C THR A 94 -3.55 3.02 18.53
N THR A 95 -3.45 3.93 17.56
CA THR A 95 -2.74 5.21 17.73
C THR A 95 -3.59 6.25 18.43
N PHE A 96 -4.88 6.32 18.12
CA PHE A 96 -5.76 7.42 18.54
C PHE A 96 -6.94 7.04 19.44
N ALA A 97 -7.18 5.75 19.76
CA ALA A 97 -8.31 5.36 20.61
C ALA A 97 -8.13 5.72 22.10
N GLY A 98 -6.92 6.02 22.55
CA GLY A 98 -6.64 6.38 23.95
C GLY A 98 -6.69 7.88 24.22
N LYS A 99 -6.62 8.26 25.51
CA LYS A 99 -6.48 9.66 25.94
C LYS A 99 -5.16 10.32 25.48
N LYS A 100 -4.15 9.50 25.16
CA LYS A 100 -2.84 9.94 24.66
C LYS A 100 -2.51 9.19 23.38
N THR A 101 -1.89 9.88 22.44
CA THR A 101 -1.41 9.29 21.19
C THR A 101 -0.36 8.23 21.47
N SER A 102 -0.57 7.01 20.95
CA SER A 102 0.35 5.89 21.08
C SER A 102 0.86 5.46 19.72
N TRP A 103 1.98 5.99 19.29
CA TRP A 103 2.57 5.65 18.01
C TRP A 103 3.04 4.19 17.96
N GLN A 104 2.67 3.48 16.90
CA GLN A 104 2.78 2.02 16.81
C GLN A 104 4.16 1.48 16.41
N TRP A 105 5.23 2.27 16.52
CA TRP A 105 6.58 1.85 16.07
C TRP A 105 7.18 0.69 16.88
N LYS A 106 6.65 0.37 18.07
CA LYS A 106 7.03 -0.83 18.86
C LYS A 106 6.10 -2.02 18.64
N ASN A 107 4.91 -1.81 18.06
CA ASN A 107 3.91 -2.86 17.91
C ASN A 107 4.38 -3.87 16.84
N PRO A 108 4.63 -5.15 17.19
CA PRO A 108 5.15 -6.13 16.25
C PRO A 108 4.15 -6.43 15.12
N GLY A 109 2.85 -6.51 15.43
CA GLY A 109 1.80 -6.75 14.44
C GLY A 109 1.74 -5.64 13.38
N HIS A 110 1.72 -4.37 13.82
CA HIS A 110 1.70 -3.22 12.90
C HIS A 110 2.95 -3.17 12.01
N ARG A 111 4.12 -3.49 12.57
CA ARG A 111 5.39 -3.52 11.82
C ARG A 111 5.42 -4.65 10.79
N ILE A 112 5.00 -5.85 11.16
CA ILE A 112 4.95 -7.01 10.26
C ILE A 112 3.93 -6.74 9.14
N GLY A 113 2.73 -6.30 9.48
CA GLY A 113 1.69 -5.93 8.51
C GLY A 113 2.16 -4.86 7.54
N GLY A 114 2.79 -3.79 8.05
CA GLY A 114 3.36 -2.72 7.23
C GLY A 114 4.47 -3.20 6.29
N MET A 115 5.39 -4.06 6.76
CA MET A 115 6.46 -4.61 5.93
C MET A 115 5.93 -5.53 4.83
N LEU A 116 5.00 -6.42 5.16
CA LEU A 116 4.35 -7.30 4.18
C LEU A 116 3.63 -6.48 3.11
N THR A 117 2.89 -5.45 3.52
CA THR A 117 2.21 -4.53 2.61
C THR A 117 3.20 -3.83 1.68
N PHE A 118 4.33 -3.38 2.22
CA PHE A 118 5.38 -2.73 1.45
C PHE A 118 5.98 -3.66 0.40
N VAL A 119 6.38 -4.88 0.77
CA VAL A 119 6.94 -5.86 -0.18
C VAL A 119 5.92 -6.27 -1.25
N LEU A 120 4.69 -6.55 -0.85
CA LEU A 120 3.61 -6.92 -1.77
C LEU A 120 3.25 -5.75 -2.70
N GLY A 121 3.31 -4.51 -2.22
CA GLY A 121 3.15 -3.29 -3.01
C GLY A 121 4.15 -3.20 -4.16
N GLY A 122 5.44 -3.29 -3.85
CA GLY A 122 6.49 -3.27 -4.88
C GLY A 122 6.36 -4.42 -5.88
N THR A 123 6.04 -5.62 -5.36
CA THR A 123 5.85 -6.82 -6.19
C THR A 123 4.66 -6.67 -7.14
N THR A 124 3.51 -6.20 -6.65
CA THR A 124 2.32 -6.04 -7.50
C THR A 124 2.49 -4.93 -8.53
N THR A 125 3.22 -3.84 -8.20
CA THR A 125 3.58 -2.80 -9.16
C THR A 125 4.47 -3.36 -10.28
N ALA A 126 5.54 -4.09 -9.93
CA ALA A 126 6.43 -4.72 -10.89
C ALA A 126 5.68 -5.72 -11.79
N TYR A 127 4.85 -6.57 -11.18
CA TYR A 127 4.06 -7.56 -11.91
C TYR A 127 2.99 -6.89 -12.79
N GLY A 128 2.37 -5.81 -12.35
CA GLY A 128 1.37 -5.06 -13.12
C GLY A 128 1.93 -4.49 -14.42
N VAL A 129 3.18 -4.00 -14.41
CA VAL A 129 3.89 -3.51 -15.60
C VAL A 129 4.11 -4.63 -16.63
N TYR A 130 4.30 -5.88 -16.18
CA TYR A 130 4.41 -7.06 -17.04
C TYR A 130 3.10 -7.79 -17.29
N SER A 131 2.01 -7.41 -16.61
CA SER A 131 0.75 -8.13 -16.68
C SER A 131 0.03 -7.85 -18.00
N GLY A 132 -0.13 -8.90 -18.80
CA GLY A 132 -0.67 -8.78 -20.16
C GLY A 132 0.31 -8.09 -21.10
N THR A 133 -0.18 -7.25 -22.00
CA THR A 133 0.65 -6.56 -23.01
C THR A 133 0.87 -5.08 -22.73
N TRP A 134 0.22 -4.49 -21.71
CA TRP A 134 0.19 -3.05 -21.49
C TRP A 134 1.59 -2.41 -21.44
N GLY A 135 2.48 -2.91 -20.56
CA GLY A 135 3.81 -2.29 -20.42
C GLY A 135 4.64 -2.40 -21.68
N LYS A 136 4.59 -3.54 -22.37
CA LYS A 136 5.29 -3.74 -23.64
C LYS A 136 4.73 -2.84 -24.75
N THR A 137 3.40 -2.71 -24.85
CA THR A 137 2.72 -1.91 -25.88
C THR A 137 2.90 -0.41 -25.66
N ILE A 138 2.86 0.07 -24.42
CA ILE A 138 2.89 1.51 -24.11
C ILE A 138 4.32 2.02 -23.92
N LEU A 139 5.18 1.25 -23.25
CA LEU A 139 6.53 1.71 -22.89
C LEU A 139 7.60 1.20 -23.88
N GLY A 140 7.36 0.05 -24.49
CA GLY A 140 8.39 -0.74 -25.17
C GLY A 140 9.23 -1.57 -24.18
N ALA A 141 9.90 -2.61 -24.67
CA ALA A 141 10.59 -3.60 -23.82
C ALA A 141 11.70 -2.97 -22.95
N ASP A 142 12.50 -2.07 -23.51
CA ASP A 142 13.58 -1.39 -22.78
C ASP A 142 13.06 -0.55 -21.61
N LYS A 143 12.05 0.29 -21.84
CA LYS A 143 11.46 1.14 -20.79
C LYS A 143 10.67 0.32 -19.77
N GLN A 144 10.01 -0.76 -20.21
CA GLN A 144 9.31 -1.69 -19.32
C GLN A 144 10.27 -2.27 -18.28
N PHE A 145 11.44 -2.75 -18.73
CA PHE A 145 12.49 -3.25 -17.84
C PHE A 145 13.00 -2.15 -16.90
N LYS A 146 13.31 -0.96 -17.43
CA LYS A 146 13.82 0.17 -16.61
C LYS A 146 12.85 0.58 -15.51
N VAL A 147 11.54 0.65 -15.80
CA VAL A 147 10.52 0.97 -14.80
C VAL A 147 10.51 -0.08 -13.68
N VAL A 148 10.52 -1.37 -14.03
CA VAL A 148 10.52 -2.44 -13.03
C VAL A 148 11.82 -2.47 -12.24
N ALA A 149 12.97 -2.21 -12.86
CA ALA A 149 14.25 -2.09 -12.18
C ALA A 149 14.26 -0.94 -11.17
N LEU A 150 13.69 0.23 -11.52
CA LEU A 150 13.58 1.36 -10.61
C LEU A 150 12.63 1.06 -9.44
N VAL A 151 11.50 0.41 -9.68
CA VAL A 151 10.59 -0.06 -8.62
C VAL A 151 11.33 -1.05 -7.71
N GLY A 152 12.01 -2.03 -8.29
CA GLY A 152 12.81 -3.00 -7.55
C GLY A 152 13.88 -2.33 -6.67
N ALA A 153 14.63 -1.37 -7.21
CA ALA A 153 15.65 -0.63 -6.48
C ALA A 153 15.05 0.18 -5.33
N ALA A 154 13.99 0.96 -5.58
CA ALA A 154 13.33 1.78 -4.57
C ALA A 154 12.81 0.96 -3.38
N TYR A 155 12.19 -0.19 -3.68
CA TYR A 155 11.68 -1.09 -2.63
C TYR A 155 12.80 -1.87 -1.92
N SER A 156 13.84 -2.28 -2.64
CA SER A 156 14.95 -3.05 -2.06
C SER A 156 15.81 -2.21 -1.11
N LEU A 157 16.01 -0.92 -1.38
CA LEU A 157 16.79 -0.04 -0.51
C LEU A 157 16.21 0.06 0.91
N LEU A 158 14.88 0.10 1.03
CA LEU A 158 14.20 0.17 2.33
C LEU A 158 14.25 -1.17 3.08
N VAL A 159 14.15 -2.29 2.37
CA VAL A 159 14.34 -3.64 2.96
C VAL A 159 15.78 -3.82 3.41
N LEU A 160 16.76 -3.46 2.57
CA LEU A 160 18.18 -3.55 2.89
C LEU A 160 18.51 -2.73 4.15
N LYS A 161 18.01 -1.49 4.23
CA LYS A 161 18.15 -0.67 5.43
C LYS A 161 17.58 -1.38 6.66
N ALA A 162 16.39 -1.98 6.56
CA ALA A 162 15.77 -2.69 7.68
C ALA A 162 16.59 -3.91 8.14
N VAL A 163 17.20 -4.65 7.21
CA VAL A 163 18.06 -5.82 7.50
C VAL A 163 19.38 -5.39 8.12
N VAL A 164 20.08 -4.42 7.53
CA VAL A 164 21.38 -3.92 8.00
C VAL A 164 21.27 -3.31 9.41
N THR A 165 20.20 -2.54 9.67
CA THR A 165 20.00 -1.92 10.99
C THR A 165 19.81 -2.95 12.10
N LYS A 166 19.16 -4.10 11.80
CA LYS A 166 19.03 -5.20 12.77
C LYS A 166 20.37 -5.90 13.03
N ALA A 167 21.17 -6.14 11.99
CA ALA A 167 22.49 -6.75 12.13
C ALA A 167 23.43 -5.92 13.01
N ALA A 168 23.36 -4.59 12.92
CA ALA A 168 24.15 -3.67 13.74
C ALA A 168 23.75 -3.63 15.23
N THR A 169 22.56 -4.12 15.59
CA THR A 169 22.05 -4.11 16.98
C THR A 169 22.25 -5.43 17.75
N VAL A 170 22.82 -6.46 17.11
CA VAL A 170 23.23 -7.68 17.83
C VAL A 170 24.43 -7.31 18.72
N PRO A 171 24.33 -7.43 20.07
CA PRO A 171 25.47 -7.13 20.93
C PRO A 171 26.61 -8.07 20.56
N ALA A 172 27.82 -7.53 20.36
CA ALA A 172 29.02 -8.32 20.32
C ALA A 172 29.01 -9.23 21.57
N GLN A 173 29.03 -10.55 21.36
CA GLN A 173 29.08 -11.52 22.44
C GLN A 173 30.17 -11.08 23.43
N LYS A 174 29.75 -10.70 24.63
CA LYS A 174 30.67 -10.40 25.73
C LYS A 174 31.41 -11.71 26.00
N LYS A 175 32.66 -11.83 25.54
CA LYS A 175 33.56 -12.90 25.97
C LYS A 175 33.52 -12.89 27.49
N ARG A 176 33.02 -13.98 28.07
CA ARG A 176 33.14 -14.26 29.49
C ARG A 176 34.53 -14.84 29.65
N ASP A 177 35.43 -14.02 30.18
CA ASP A 177 36.67 -14.47 30.81
C ASP A 177 36.36 -14.86 32.26
#